data_AF-A0A6I4XKA8-F1
#
_entry.id   AF-A0A6I4XKA8-F1
#
_cell.length_a   1.000
_cell.length_b   1.000
_cell.length_c   1.000
_cell.angle_alpha   90.00
_cell.angle_beta   90.00
_cell.angle_gamma   90.00
#
_symmetry.space_group_name_H-M   'P 1'
#
loop_
_entity.id
_entity.type
_entity.pdbx_description
1 polymer ?
#
loop_
_entity_poly.entity_id
_entity_poly.type
_entity_poly.pdbx_seq_one_letter_code
_entity_poly.pdbx_strand_id
1 'polypeptide(L)'
;MKKQLLPLFLLFIGALASCSAPSRSGEKAAQQLVDYFIYQEKPATFSQTFREPKVLAEHLQTSRQQFQKQFFNSLKEMNAEVTETEAQKLNTELLAQVKKKASYQLVATKELNGQATITFQIKGLDFVTAIEDTTTA
;
A
#
# COMPACT_ATOMS: atom_id res chain seq x y z
N MET A 1 -1.22 -12.92 58.74
CA MET A 1 -0.14 -12.38 57.88
C MET A 1 -0.52 -12.61 56.42
N LYS A 2 -1.20 -11.67 55.74
CA LYS A 2 -1.74 -11.90 54.39
C LYS A 2 -2.07 -10.59 53.66
N LYS A 3 -1.09 -9.72 53.39
CA LYS A 3 -1.31 -8.44 52.65
C LYS A 3 -0.13 -7.98 51.77
N GLN A 4 0.76 -8.87 51.32
CA GLN A 4 1.92 -8.48 50.50
C GLN A 4 1.97 -9.07 49.07
N LEU A 5 0.96 -9.83 48.64
CA LEU A 5 0.93 -10.44 47.31
C LEU A 5 0.30 -9.55 46.21
N LEU A 6 -0.44 -8.50 46.59
CA LEU A 6 -1.11 -7.60 45.65
C LEU A 6 -0.17 -6.67 44.83
N PRO A 7 0.92 -6.10 45.38
CA PRO A 7 1.80 -5.22 44.60
C PRO A 7 2.64 -5.99 43.57
N LEU A 8 2.92 -7.27 43.80
CA LEU A 8 3.72 -8.10 42.88
C LEU A 8 2.94 -8.45 41.60
N PHE A 9 1.61 -8.60 41.71
CA PHE A 9 0.74 -8.89 40.57
C PHE A 9 0.54 -7.66 39.67
N LEU A 10 0.49 -6.45 40.24
CA LEU A 10 0.41 -5.19 39.48
C LEU A 10 1.70 -4.88 38.72
N LEU A 11 2.86 -5.27 39.26
CA LEU A 11 4.16 -5.09 38.62
C LEU A 11 4.34 -6.01 37.39
N PHE A 12 3.70 -7.18 37.39
CA PHE A 12 3.67 -8.11 36.25
C PHE A 12 2.79 -7.62 35.09
N ILE A 13 1.69 -6.91 35.37
CA ILE A 13 0.80 -6.38 34.32
C ILE A 13 1.47 -5.21 33.57
N GLY A 14 2.28 -4.41 34.27
CA GLY A 14 3.02 -3.30 33.64
C GLY A 14 4.11 -3.75 32.65
N ALA A 15 4.73 -4.92 32.86
CA ALA A 15 5.77 -5.44 31.99
C ALA A 15 5.24 -5.99 30.65
N LEU A 16 3.97 -6.42 30.60
CA LEU A 16 3.36 -6.97 29.38
C LEU A 16 2.84 -5.88 28.41
N ALA A 17 2.60 -4.67 28.89
CA ALA A 17 2.15 -3.55 28.06
C ALA A 17 3.31 -2.89 27.25
N SER A 18 4.56 -3.14 27.65
CA SER A 18 5.75 -2.52 27.02
C SER A 18 6.22 -3.21 25.73
N CYS A 19 5.48 -4.20 25.23
CA CYS A 19 5.74 -4.84 23.93
C CYS A 19 4.81 -4.33 22.81
N SER A 20 4.14 -3.20 23.03
CA SER A 20 3.43 -2.51 21.95
C SER A 20 4.45 -1.77 21.09
N ALA A 21 4.76 -2.37 19.94
CA ALA A 21 5.65 -1.81 18.92
C ALA A 21 5.30 -0.34 18.61
N PRO A 22 6.29 0.51 18.29
CA PRO A 22 6.06 1.94 18.15
C PRO A 22 5.01 2.21 17.08
N SER A 23 4.23 3.28 17.28
CA SER A 23 3.24 3.82 16.33
C SER A 23 3.76 4.11 14.91
N ARG A 24 5.06 3.93 14.68
CA ARG A 24 5.82 4.07 13.43
C ARG A 24 6.61 2.79 13.11
N SER A 25 5.96 1.63 13.10
CA SER A 25 6.61 0.41 12.58
C SER A 25 6.82 0.54 11.08
N GLY A 26 7.96 0.04 10.58
CA GLY A 26 8.26 0.05 9.15
C GLY A 26 7.27 -0.77 8.35
N GLU A 27 6.74 -1.83 8.97
CA GLU A 27 5.65 -2.65 8.44
C GLU A 27 4.39 -1.84 8.16
N LYS A 28 3.90 -1.08 9.15
CA LYS A 28 2.69 -0.27 9.01
C LYS A 28 2.89 0.84 7.97
N ALA A 29 4.07 1.45 7.94
CA ALA A 29 4.42 2.43 6.91
C ALA A 29 4.40 1.81 5.51
N ALA A 30 4.96 0.61 5.34
CA ALA A 30 5.01 -0.05 4.04
C ALA A 30 3.62 -0.49 3.56
N GLN A 31 2.79 -1.07 4.43
CA GLN A 31 1.40 -1.40 4.10
C GLN A 31 0.62 -0.16 3.64
N GLN A 32 0.72 0.94 4.40
CA GLN A 32 0.00 2.16 4.06
C GLN A 32 0.49 2.84 2.78
N LEU A 33 1.77 2.70 2.43
CA LEU A 33 2.27 3.12 1.13
C LEU A 33 1.61 2.33 -0.01
N VAL A 34 1.53 1.01 0.13
CA VAL A 34 0.90 0.14 -0.88
C VAL A 34 -0.60 0.44 -0.99
N ASP A 35 -1.31 0.51 0.14
CA ASP A 35 -2.75 0.79 0.20
C ASP A 35 -3.06 2.16 -0.41
N TYR A 36 -2.28 3.18 -0.07
CA TYR A 36 -2.50 4.53 -0.57
C TYR A 36 -2.13 4.67 -2.05
N PHE A 37 -1.01 4.11 -2.48
CA PHE A 37 -0.49 4.32 -3.83
C PHE A 37 -1.16 3.42 -4.88
N ILE A 38 -1.25 2.13 -4.60
CA ILE A 38 -1.74 1.11 -5.54
C ILE A 38 -3.26 0.97 -5.42
N TYR A 39 -3.77 0.70 -4.21
CA TYR A 39 -5.20 0.45 -3.99
C TYR A 39 -6.00 1.74 -3.86
N GLN A 40 -5.31 2.87 -3.67
CA GLN A 40 -5.90 4.21 -3.55
C GLN A 40 -6.84 4.34 -2.36
N GLU A 41 -6.59 3.53 -1.34
CA GLU A 41 -7.27 3.63 -0.06
C GLU A 41 -6.77 4.88 0.67
N LYS A 42 -7.56 5.33 1.65
CA LYS A 42 -7.19 6.45 2.53
C LYS A 42 -7.12 5.93 3.97
N PRO A 43 -6.08 5.18 4.36
CA PRO A 43 -6.01 4.59 5.69
C PRO A 43 -6.12 5.68 6.76
N ALA A 44 -7.02 5.49 7.74
CA ALA A 44 -7.29 6.50 8.77
C ALA A 44 -6.04 6.90 9.58
N THR A 45 -5.02 6.03 9.62
CA THR A 45 -3.77 6.28 10.36
C THR A 45 -2.62 6.74 9.47
N PHE A 46 -2.83 6.98 8.16
CA PHE A 46 -1.80 7.48 7.24
C PHE A 46 -1.11 8.75 7.77
N SER A 47 -1.91 9.71 8.23
CA SER A 47 -1.42 10.98 8.78
C SER A 47 -0.57 10.83 10.05
N GLN A 48 -0.69 9.70 10.74
CA GLN A 48 0.01 9.42 12.00
C GLN A 48 1.29 8.60 11.79
N THR A 49 1.35 7.83 10.69
CA THR A 49 2.48 6.95 10.38
C THR A 49 3.67 7.72 9.80
N PHE A 50 3.43 8.74 8.96
CA PHE A 50 4.49 9.47 8.27
C PHE A 50 4.80 10.83 8.91
N ARG A 51 6.05 11.28 8.78
CA ARG A 51 6.50 12.59 9.30
C ARG A 51 5.83 13.75 8.55
N GLU A 52 5.75 13.66 7.23
CA GLU A 52 5.18 14.70 6.35
C GLU A 52 4.09 14.10 5.45
N PRO A 53 2.94 13.73 6.04
CA PRO A 53 1.92 12.95 5.33
C PRO A 53 1.28 13.69 4.16
N LYS A 54 1.18 15.02 4.22
CA LYS A 54 0.63 15.83 3.12
C LYS A 54 1.56 15.85 1.90
N VAL A 55 2.84 16.12 2.13
CA VAL A 55 3.87 16.12 1.08
C VAL A 55 3.98 14.74 0.44
N LEU A 56 3.98 13.68 1.25
CA LEU A 56 3.98 12.31 0.74
C LEU A 56 2.72 12.00 -0.08
N ALA A 57 1.54 12.36 0.41
CA ALA A 57 0.29 12.15 -0.32
C ALA A 57 0.28 12.87 -1.68
N GLU A 58 0.72 14.12 -1.73
CA GLU A 58 0.86 14.90 -2.96
C GLU A 58 1.85 14.23 -3.92
N HIS A 59 3.02 13.81 -3.43
CA HIS A 59 4.02 13.13 -4.25
C HIS A 59 3.51 11.80 -4.81
N LEU A 60 2.80 11.01 -4.00
CA LEU A 60 2.17 9.75 -4.43
C LEU A 60 1.05 9.98 -5.45
N GLN A 61 0.31 11.08 -5.34
CA GLN A 61 -0.69 11.46 -6.34
C GLN A 61 -0.02 11.87 -7.66
N THR A 62 0.99 12.74 -7.62
CA THR A 62 1.72 13.18 -8.82
C THR A 62 2.41 12.00 -9.52
N SER A 63 3.08 11.13 -8.76
CA SER A 63 3.76 9.94 -9.31
C SER A 63 2.78 9.01 -10.03
N ARG A 64 1.57 8.87 -9.50
CA ARG A 64 0.51 8.08 -10.13
C ARG A 64 0.02 8.69 -11.43
N GLN A 65 -0.23 10.00 -11.43
CA GLN A 65 -0.62 10.72 -12.65
C GLN A 65 0.47 10.62 -13.73
N GLN A 66 1.74 10.70 -13.34
CA GLN A 66 2.87 10.52 -14.25
C GLN A 66 2.94 9.09 -14.80
N PHE A 67 2.80 8.06 -13.95
CA PHE A 67 2.75 6.67 -14.39
C PHE A 67 1.61 6.44 -15.40
N GLN A 68 0.40 6.91 -15.10
CA GLN A 68 -0.75 6.80 -15.99
C GLN A 68 -0.49 7.47 -17.34
N LYS A 69 0.11 8.67 -17.33
CA LYS A 69 0.45 9.40 -18.56
C LYS A 69 1.52 8.67 -19.38
N GLN A 70 2.55 8.13 -18.73
CA GLN A 70 3.61 7.37 -19.42
C GLN A 70 3.08 6.06 -20.00
N PHE A 71 2.23 5.36 -19.26
CA PHE A 71 1.55 4.16 -19.74
C PHE A 71 0.68 4.47 -20.98
N PHE A 72 -0.09 5.56 -20.95
CA PHE A 72 -0.85 6.03 -22.11
C PHE A 72 0.03 6.33 -23.33
N ASN A 73 1.10 7.10 -23.13
CA ASN A 73 2.00 7.42 -24.24
C ASN A 73 2.58 6.15 -24.87
N SER A 74 2.90 5.16 -24.05
CA SER A 74 3.39 3.86 -24.53
C SER A 74 2.33 3.12 -25.36
N LEU A 75 1.05 3.15 -24.96
CA LEU A 75 -0.04 2.55 -25.73
C LEU A 75 -0.29 3.26 -27.07
N LYS A 76 -0.23 4.59 -27.10
CA LYS A 76 -0.33 5.38 -28.33
C LYS A 76 0.79 5.06 -29.33
N GLU A 77 2.01 4.90 -28.83
CA GLU A 77 3.15 4.54 -29.66
C GLU A 77 3.01 3.13 -30.27
N MET A 78 2.31 2.22 -29.56
CA MET A 78 2.03 0.86 -30.05
C MET A 78 0.85 0.80 -31.03
N ASN A 79 -0.11 1.72 -30.94
CA ASN A 79 -1.31 1.69 -31.78
C ASN A 79 -1.77 3.12 -32.13
N ALA A 80 -1.57 3.51 -33.39
CA ALA A 80 -1.73 4.89 -33.86
C ALA A 80 -3.18 5.43 -33.78
N GLU A 81 -4.16 4.57 -33.52
CA GLU A 81 -5.59 4.91 -33.55
C GLU A 81 -6.24 5.09 -32.17
N VAL A 82 -5.55 4.81 -31.06
CA VAL A 82 -6.15 4.95 -29.72
C VAL A 82 -6.25 6.43 -29.34
N THR A 83 -7.48 6.93 -29.25
CA THR A 83 -7.75 8.31 -28.81
C THR A 83 -7.40 8.50 -27.34
N GLU A 84 -7.21 9.76 -26.93
CA GLU A 84 -6.92 10.08 -25.52
C GLU A 84 -8.04 9.62 -24.57
N THR A 85 -9.30 9.74 -25.00
CA THR A 85 -10.47 9.29 -24.24
C THR A 85 -10.50 7.77 -24.05
N GLU A 86 -10.24 7.00 -25.11
CA GLU A 86 -10.22 5.53 -25.04
C GLU A 86 -9.09 5.03 -24.14
N ALA A 87 -7.92 5.65 -24.22
CA ALA A 87 -6.83 5.30 -23.33
C ALA A 87 -7.08 5.68 -21.87
N GLN A 88 -7.75 6.81 -21.60
CA GLN A 88 -8.17 7.16 -20.25
C GLN A 88 -9.17 6.14 -19.68
N LYS A 89 -10.10 5.67 -20.52
CA LYS A 89 -11.03 4.59 -20.17
C LYS A 89 -10.27 3.29 -19.89
N LEU A 90 -9.38 2.86 -20.78
CA LEU A 90 -8.56 1.66 -20.62
C LEU A 90 -7.69 1.71 -19.36
N ASN A 91 -7.05 2.85 -19.08
CA ASN A 91 -6.28 3.05 -17.86
C ASN A 91 -7.15 2.96 -16.60
N THR A 92 -8.37 3.53 -16.64
CA THR A 92 -9.31 3.45 -15.52
C THR A 92 -9.76 2.01 -15.28
N GLU A 93 -10.09 1.28 -16.33
CA GLU A 93 -10.49 -0.13 -16.28
C GLU A 93 -9.35 -1.02 -15.81
N LEU A 94 -8.14 -0.81 -16.33
CA LEU A 94 -6.94 -1.53 -15.90
C LEU A 94 -6.67 -1.32 -14.41
N LEU A 95 -6.74 -0.08 -13.92
CA LEU A 95 -6.55 0.22 -12.50
C LEU A 95 -7.66 -0.41 -11.65
N ALA A 96 -8.90 -0.44 -12.12
CA ALA A 96 -9.98 -1.14 -11.45
C ALA A 96 -9.70 -2.66 -11.37
N GLN A 97 -9.18 -3.27 -12.44
CA GLN A 97 -8.79 -4.67 -12.46
C GLN A 97 -7.61 -4.96 -11.52
N VAL A 98 -6.59 -4.10 -11.48
CA VAL A 98 -5.47 -4.22 -10.52
C VAL A 98 -6.02 -4.19 -9.09
N LYS A 99 -6.84 -3.21 -8.73
CA LYS A 99 -7.44 -3.12 -7.40
C LYS A 99 -8.27 -4.35 -7.02
N LYS A 100 -8.93 -4.96 -8.00
CA LYS A 100 -9.85 -6.09 -7.78
C LYS A 100 -9.15 -7.45 -7.75
N LYS A 101 -8.20 -7.67 -8.66
CA LYS A 101 -7.61 -8.99 -8.94
C LYS A 101 -6.20 -9.13 -8.36
N ALA A 102 -5.46 -8.03 -8.19
CA ALA A 102 -4.16 -8.07 -7.54
C ALA A 102 -4.32 -8.04 -6.01
N SER A 103 -3.40 -8.69 -5.33
CA SER A 103 -3.31 -8.66 -3.87
C SER A 103 -1.86 -8.69 -3.44
N TYR A 104 -1.62 -8.27 -2.21
CA TYR A 104 -0.31 -8.39 -1.58
C TYR A 104 -0.44 -8.98 -0.19
N GLN A 105 0.61 -9.64 0.26
CA GLN A 105 0.75 -10.08 1.64
C GLN A 105 2.15 -9.77 2.14
N LEU A 106 2.24 -9.32 3.38
CA LEU A 106 3.52 -9.13 4.06
C LEU A 106 4.00 -10.49 4.57
N VAL A 107 5.20 -10.88 4.17
CA VAL A 107 5.77 -12.21 4.51
C VAL A 107 6.94 -12.12 5.48
N ALA A 108 7.61 -10.98 5.56
CA ALA A 108 8.66 -10.74 6.54
C ALA A 108 8.88 -9.25 6.82
N THR A 109 9.16 -8.94 8.08
CA THR A 109 9.63 -7.63 8.55
C THR A 109 10.90 -7.84 9.36
N LYS A 110 11.98 -7.14 9.00
CA LYS A 110 13.21 -7.07 9.80
C LYS A 110 13.52 -5.63 10.14
N GLU A 111 13.50 -5.29 11.42
CA GLU A 111 13.89 -3.95 11.90
C GLU A 111 15.28 -4.02 12.57
N LEU A 112 16.22 -3.19 12.12
CA LEU A 112 17.56 -3.11 12.67
C LEU A 112 18.09 -1.68 12.52
N ASN A 113 18.62 -1.09 13.60
CA ASN A 113 19.26 0.24 13.61
C ASN A 113 18.42 1.34 12.95
N GLY A 114 17.11 1.35 13.21
CA GLY A 114 16.17 2.34 12.65
C GLY A 114 15.81 2.14 11.17
N GLN A 115 16.22 1.02 10.57
CA GLN A 115 15.84 0.63 9.22
C GLN A 115 14.89 -0.57 9.28
N ALA A 116 13.91 -0.60 8.39
CA ALA A 116 13.01 -1.73 8.22
C ALA A 116 13.17 -2.32 6.81
N THR A 117 13.46 -3.61 6.74
CA THR A 117 13.38 -4.40 5.52
C THR A 117 12.05 -5.12 5.51
N ILE A 118 11.18 -4.78 4.55
CA ILE A 118 9.85 -5.35 4.40
C ILE A 118 9.82 -6.21 3.14
N THR A 119 9.36 -7.44 3.27
CA THR A 119 9.18 -8.36 2.14
C THR A 119 7.70 -8.54 1.88
N PHE A 120 7.29 -8.20 0.65
CA PHE A 120 5.95 -8.45 0.15
C PHE A 120 5.96 -9.61 -0.83
N GLN A 121 4.95 -10.47 -0.74
CA GLN A 121 4.56 -11.35 -1.82
C GLN A 121 3.36 -10.73 -2.52
N ILE A 122 3.47 -10.56 -3.84
CA ILE A 122 2.48 -9.88 -4.67
C ILE A 122 1.87 -10.91 -5.62
N LYS A 123 0.54 -11.00 -5.62
CA LYS A 123 -0.22 -11.62 -6.71
C LYS A 123 -0.60 -10.50 -7.68
N GLY A 124 0.07 -10.46 -8.83
CA GLY A 124 -0.16 -9.44 -9.86
C GLY A 124 -1.45 -9.66 -10.64
N LEU A 125 -1.79 -8.67 -11.48
CA LEU A 125 -2.82 -8.81 -12.50
C LEU A 125 -2.26 -9.66 -13.65
N ASP A 126 -2.99 -10.68 -14.06
CA ASP A 126 -2.76 -11.33 -15.34
C ASP A 126 -3.27 -10.40 -16.46
N PHE A 127 -2.34 -9.66 -17.04
CA PHE A 127 -2.62 -8.60 -18.00
C PHE A 127 -3.14 -9.13 -19.34
N VAL A 128 -2.69 -10.32 -19.75
CA VAL A 128 -3.12 -10.96 -21.00
C VAL A 128 -4.61 -11.27 -20.92
N THR A 129 -5.01 -11.99 -19.87
CA THR A 129 -6.42 -12.30 -19.61
C THR A 129 -7.26 -11.04 -19.38
N ALA A 130 -6.70 -10.02 -18.72
CA ALA A 130 -7.44 -8.78 -18.45
C ALA A 130 -7.75 -7.97 -19.72
N ILE A 131 -6.87 -7.98 -20.73
CA ILE A 131 -7.12 -7.30 -22.02
C ILE A 131 -8.18 -8.05 -22.84
N GLU A 132 -8.12 -9.37 -22.86
CA GLU A 132 -9.12 -10.21 -23.54
C GLU A 132 -10.53 -9.94 -22.98
N ASP A 133 -10.67 -9.90 -21.64
CA ASP A 133 -11.93 -9.56 -20.95
C ASP A 133 -12.46 -8.16 -21.35
N THR A 134 -11.59 -7.17 -21.59
CA THR A 134 -11.99 -5.80 -21.96
C THR A 134 -12.29 -5.60 -23.45
N THR A 135 -11.83 -6.51 -24.32
CA THR A 135 -12.01 -6.40 -25.78
C THR A 135 -13.14 -7.26 -26.34
N THR A 136 -13.74 -8.12 -25.51
CA THR A 136 -14.89 -8.98 -25.87
C THR A 136 -16.22 -8.53 -25.24
N ALA A 137 -16.25 -7.40 -24.51
CA ALA A 137 -17.45 -6.86 -23.85
C ALA A 137 -18.11 -5.72 -24.65
#